data_AF-A0A401Q4X9-F1
#
_entry.id   AF-A0A401Q4X9-F1
#
_cell.length_a   1.000
_cell.length_b   1.000
_cell.length_c   1.000
_cell.angle_alpha   90.00
_cell.angle_beta   90.00
_cell.angle_gamma   90.00
#
_symmetry.space_group_name_H-M   'P 1'
#
loop_
_entity.id
_entity.type
_entity.pdbx_description
1 polymer ?
#
loop_
_entity_poly.entity_id
_entity_poly.type
_entity_poly.pdbx_seq_one_letter_code
_entity_poly.pdbx_strand_id
1 'polypeptide(L)'
;LELNSRGTFLQEFITHPLLIDGRKFDIGVYTILTSIKPLRVYIYEEEVILRFCSQEYYPFDPTNVKKYVVADFYTPTWQMPSLQTAYNHMKYSQKQSLNFYLQRHGHHPEKLWSQIRSAIQELFLMKELDLIKYGANYKSTRNFFELVRFDFVVDEDVKVYLME
;
A
#
# COMPACT_ATOMS: atom_id res chain seq x y z
N LEU A 1 -24.40 -8.77 -5.14
CA LEU A 1 -23.83 -7.91 -4.10
C LEU A 1 -24.98 -7.21 -3.39
N GLU A 2 -25.18 -7.46 -2.10
CA GLU A 2 -26.20 -6.77 -1.30
C GLU A 2 -25.69 -5.38 -0.88
N LEU A 3 -25.81 -4.43 -1.81
CA LEU A 3 -25.31 -3.06 -1.65
C LEU A 3 -25.97 -2.29 -0.49
N ASN A 4 -27.09 -2.80 0.04
CA ASN A 4 -27.86 -2.18 1.12
C ASN A 4 -27.58 -2.77 2.51
N SER A 5 -26.64 -3.72 2.62
CA SER A 5 -26.27 -4.29 3.91
C SER A 5 -25.46 -3.28 4.74
N ARG A 6 -25.74 -3.19 6.06
CA ARG A 6 -25.01 -2.30 6.96
C ARG A 6 -23.53 -2.72 7.01
N GLY A 7 -22.64 -1.74 6.97
CA GLY A 7 -21.18 -1.98 6.96
C GLY A 7 -20.59 -2.17 5.56
N THR A 8 -21.37 -2.02 4.49
CA THR A 8 -20.84 -1.97 3.12
C THR A 8 -20.31 -0.57 2.80
N PHE A 9 -19.07 -0.50 2.30
CA PHE A 9 -18.47 0.70 1.73
C PHE A 9 -18.35 0.55 0.21
N LEU A 10 -18.75 1.58 -0.53
CA LEU A 10 -18.63 1.63 -1.98
C LEU A 10 -17.49 2.57 -2.35
N GLN A 11 -16.48 2.04 -3.01
CA GLN A 11 -15.31 2.78 -3.44
C GLN A 11 -15.22 2.75 -4.97
N GLU A 12 -14.81 3.87 -5.56
CA GLU A 12 -14.42 3.91 -6.95
C GLU A 12 -13.23 2.97 -7.20
N PHE A 13 -13.34 2.13 -8.23
CA PHE A 13 -12.29 1.19 -8.59
C PHE A 13 -11.28 1.85 -9.53
N ILE A 14 -9.98 1.71 -9.23
CA ILE A 14 -8.90 2.20 -10.10
C ILE A 14 -8.83 1.30 -11.35
N THR A 15 -9.35 1.79 -12.47
CA THR A 15 -9.48 1.03 -13.73
C THR A 15 -8.19 0.94 -14.53
N HIS A 16 -7.24 1.84 -14.30
CA HIS A 16 -5.94 1.87 -15.00
C HIS A 16 -4.79 1.74 -14.01
N PRO A 17 -4.65 0.60 -13.31
CA PRO A 17 -3.56 0.41 -12.35
C PRO A 17 -2.21 0.29 -13.07
N LEU A 18 -1.13 0.67 -12.40
CA LEU A 18 0.21 0.29 -12.81
C LEU A 18 0.31 -1.24 -12.77
N LEU A 19 0.72 -1.83 -13.90
CA LEU A 19 0.90 -3.27 -14.03
C LEU A 19 2.39 -3.60 -14.11
N ILE A 20 2.81 -4.68 -13.45
CA ILE A 20 4.13 -5.30 -13.63
C ILE A 20 3.89 -6.71 -14.13
N ASP A 21 4.50 -7.07 -15.26
CA ASP A 21 4.28 -8.36 -15.94
C ASP A 21 2.77 -8.68 -16.12
N GLY A 22 1.98 -7.66 -16.48
CA GLY A 22 0.54 -7.77 -16.71
C GLY A 22 -0.32 -7.92 -15.44
N ARG A 23 0.24 -7.81 -14.24
CA ARG A 23 -0.46 -8.04 -12.97
C ARG A 23 -0.61 -6.75 -12.16
N LYS A 24 -1.82 -6.52 -11.65
CA LYS A 24 -2.11 -5.47 -10.65
C LYS A 24 -1.47 -5.86 -9.32
N PHE A 25 -1.01 -4.88 -8.55
CA PHE A 25 -0.44 -5.09 -7.23
C PHE A 25 -0.84 -4.00 -6.26
N ASP A 26 -0.62 -4.26 -4.98
CA ASP A 26 -0.63 -3.25 -3.93
C ASP A 26 0.74 -3.16 -3.23
N ILE A 27 0.91 -2.05 -2.51
CA ILE A 27 2.09 -1.75 -1.71
C ILE A 27 1.65 -1.63 -0.26
N GLY A 28 2.04 -2.59 0.57
CA GLY A 28 1.88 -2.55 2.01
C GLY A 28 3.05 -1.84 2.68
N VAL A 29 2.77 -0.79 3.44
CA VAL A 29 3.77 0.02 4.17
C VAL A 29 3.47 0.00 5.66
N TYR A 30 4.44 -0.45 6.45
CA TYR A 30 4.30 -0.46 7.90
C TYR A 30 4.60 0.91 8.49
N THR A 31 3.73 1.34 9.40
CA THR A 31 3.87 2.59 10.14
C THR A 31 3.63 2.30 11.61
N ILE A 32 4.44 2.88 12.49
CA ILE A 32 4.26 2.78 13.94
C ILE A 32 3.92 4.14 14.54
N LEU A 33 2.79 4.20 15.22
CA LEU A 33 2.38 5.30 16.10
C LEU A 33 2.89 4.99 17.50
N THR A 34 3.77 5.83 18.06
CA THR A 34 4.32 5.61 19.42
C THR A 34 3.86 6.65 20.43
N SER A 35 3.21 7.72 19.96
CA SER A 35 2.69 8.76 20.81
C SER A 35 1.63 9.55 20.07
N ILE A 36 0.54 9.87 20.75
CA ILE A 36 -0.56 10.72 20.24
C ILE A 36 -0.50 12.14 20.82
N LYS A 37 0.35 12.38 21.83
CA LYS A 37 0.54 13.68 22.47
C LYS A 37 1.94 13.79 23.10
N PRO A 38 2.92 14.40 22.41
CA PRO A 38 2.86 14.89 21.03
C PRO A 38 2.74 13.73 20.02
N LEU A 39 2.14 13.97 18.85
CA LEU A 39 2.07 12.97 17.78
C LEU A 39 3.47 12.53 17.34
N ARG A 40 3.73 11.22 17.35
CA ARG A 40 4.96 10.59 16.86
C ARG A 40 4.63 9.36 16.03
N VAL A 41 4.92 9.47 14.75
CA VAL A 41 4.65 8.45 13.73
C VAL A 41 5.95 8.16 12.98
N TYR A 42 6.27 6.89 12.79
CA TYR A 42 7.45 6.44 12.04
C TYR A 42 6.99 5.56 10.89
N ILE A 43 7.40 5.90 9.68
CA ILE A 43 7.07 5.16 8.46
C ILE A 43 8.28 4.28 8.13
N TYR A 44 8.08 2.97 8.07
CA TYR A 44 9.13 2.03 7.72
C TYR A 44 9.05 1.67 6.24
N GLU A 45 9.82 2.39 5.42
CA GLU A 45 9.83 2.20 3.97
C GLU A 45 10.94 1.29 3.45
N GLU A 46 11.93 0.90 4.27
CA GLU A 46 13.07 0.10 3.78
C GLU A 46 12.62 -1.28 3.29
N GLU A 47 11.68 -1.89 4.01
CA GLU A 47 11.06 -3.18 3.69
C GLU A 47 9.54 -3.03 3.57
N VAL A 48 9.09 -2.70 2.35
CA VAL A 48 7.67 -2.73 1.97
C VAL A 48 7.26 -4.12 1.51
N ILE A 49 5.96 -4.39 1.50
CA ILE A 49 5.40 -5.62 0.93
C ILE A 49 4.75 -5.28 -0.40
N LEU A 50 5.18 -5.94 -1.48
CA LEU A 50 4.49 -5.93 -2.77
C LEU A 50 3.73 -7.23 -2.92
N ARG A 51 2.43 -7.14 -3.21
CA ARG A 51 1.59 -8.32 -3.45
C ARG A 51 0.91 -8.19 -4.80
N PHE A 52 1.20 -9.14 -5.69
CA PHE A 52 0.67 -9.12 -7.05
C PHE A 52 -0.57 -10.03 -7.16
N CYS A 53 -1.54 -9.63 -7.97
CA CYS A 53 -2.67 -10.49 -8.31
C CYS A 53 -2.18 -11.83 -8.89
N SER A 54 -2.86 -12.92 -8.54
CA SER A 54 -2.49 -14.26 -9.00
C SER A 54 -2.78 -14.51 -10.47
N GLN A 55 -3.50 -13.60 -11.13
CA GLN A 55 -3.74 -13.63 -12.57
C GLN A 55 -3.47 -12.28 -13.23
N GLU A 56 -3.20 -12.32 -14.53
CA GLU A 56 -3.01 -11.13 -15.35
C GLU A 56 -4.32 -10.33 -15.47
N TYR A 57 -4.18 -9.01 -15.40
CA TYR A 57 -5.28 -8.05 -15.40
C TYR A 57 -6.09 -8.13 -16.70
N TYR A 58 -5.40 -8.31 -17.82
CA TYR A 58 -5.98 -8.50 -19.14
C TYR A 58 -5.93 -9.97 -19.60
N PRO A 59 -6.87 -10.39 -20.47
CA PRO A 59 -8.07 -9.67 -20.90
C PRO A 59 -9.08 -9.48 -19.76
N PHE A 60 -10.01 -8.53 -19.94
CA PHE A 60 -11.05 -8.22 -18.96
C PHE A 60 -12.01 -9.40 -18.78
N ASP A 61 -12.25 -9.80 -17.54
CA ASP A 61 -13.17 -10.85 -17.14
C ASP A 61 -13.74 -10.52 -15.75
N PRO A 62 -14.93 -9.91 -15.66
CA PRO A 62 -15.50 -9.42 -14.40
C PRO A 62 -15.85 -10.55 -13.43
N THR A 63 -15.91 -11.80 -13.90
CA THR A 63 -16.23 -12.96 -13.05
C THR A 63 -15.01 -13.44 -12.26
N ASN A 64 -13.82 -13.04 -12.68
CA ASN A 64 -12.56 -13.52 -12.15
C ASN A 64 -11.85 -12.44 -11.31
N VAL A 65 -12.31 -12.31 -10.07
CA VAL A 65 -11.81 -11.34 -9.09
C VAL A 65 -10.30 -11.44 -8.82
N LYS A 66 -9.68 -12.60 -9.08
CA LYS A 66 -8.23 -12.82 -8.88
C LYS A 66 -7.35 -11.99 -9.80
N LYS A 67 -7.93 -11.37 -10.84
CA LYS A 67 -7.28 -10.41 -11.74
C LYS A 67 -7.23 -8.99 -11.18
N TYR A 68 -8.11 -8.66 -10.23
CA TYR A 68 -8.40 -7.29 -9.80
C TYR A 68 -8.22 -7.04 -8.31
N VAL A 69 -8.29 -8.11 -7.50
CA VAL A 69 -8.21 -8.06 -6.04
C VAL A 69 -7.00 -8.87 -5.61
N VAL A 70 -6.11 -8.22 -4.85
CA VAL A 70 -5.02 -8.90 -4.15
C VAL A 70 -5.63 -9.63 -2.96
N ALA A 71 -5.66 -10.95 -3.02
CA ALA A 71 -6.14 -11.83 -1.94
C ALA A 71 -4.95 -12.58 -1.31
N ASP A 72 -5.24 -13.47 -0.35
CA ASP A 72 -4.21 -14.26 0.36
C ASP A 72 -3.29 -15.05 -0.57
N PHE A 73 -3.84 -15.56 -1.68
CA PHE A 73 -3.07 -16.24 -2.72
C PHE A 73 -2.56 -15.25 -3.76
N TYR A 74 -1.65 -14.35 -3.35
CA TYR A 74 -0.98 -13.41 -4.23
C TYR A 74 0.29 -14.01 -4.85
N THR A 75 0.71 -13.47 -6.00
CA THR A 75 2.02 -13.76 -6.58
C THR A 75 3.08 -12.89 -5.88
N PRO A 76 4.12 -13.48 -5.28
CA PRO A 76 5.14 -12.72 -4.57
C PRO A 76 6.21 -12.15 -5.50
N THR A 77 6.94 -11.13 -5.04
CA THR A 77 7.98 -10.41 -5.78
C THR A 77 9.04 -11.30 -6.44
N TRP A 78 9.49 -12.39 -5.78
CA TRP A 78 10.49 -13.30 -6.34
C TRP A 78 9.99 -14.16 -7.51
N GLN A 79 8.68 -14.22 -7.73
CA GLN A 79 8.09 -14.90 -8.89
C GLN A 79 7.86 -13.96 -10.07
N MET A 80 7.89 -12.64 -9.87
CA MET A 80 7.63 -11.63 -10.91
C MET A 80 8.81 -11.49 -11.88
N PRO A 81 8.70 -11.93 -13.14
CA PRO A 81 9.82 -11.97 -14.10
C PRO A 81 10.64 -10.66 -14.18
N SER A 82 9.97 -9.51 -14.27
CA SER A 82 10.64 -8.22 -14.39
C SER A 82 11.34 -7.75 -13.10
N LEU A 83 11.04 -8.37 -11.96
CA LEU A 83 11.63 -8.05 -10.66
C LEU A 83 12.68 -9.08 -10.20
N GLN A 84 12.69 -10.28 -10.79
CA GLN A 84 13.59 -11.36 -10.40
C GLN A 84 15.07 -10.98 -10.45
N THR A 85 15.51 -10.18 -11.42
CA THR A 85 16.92 -9.77 -11.48
C THR A 85 17.28 -8.91 -10.27
N ALA A 86 16.50 -7.87 -9.97
CA ALA A 86 16.74 -7.00 -8.83
C ALA A 86 16.62 -7.78 -7.50
N TYR A 87 15.52 -8.50 -7.31
CA TYR A 87 15.23 -9.17 -6.05
C TYR A 87 16.10 -10.41 -5.81
N ASN A 88 16.14 -11.35 -6.76
CA ASN A 88 16.82 -12.64 -6.56
C ASN A 88 18.34 -12.54 -6.75
N HIS A 89 18.81 -11.76 -7.73
CA HIS A 89 20.24 -11.71 -8.09
C HIS A 89 20.96 -10.55 -7.41
N MET A 90 20.41 -9.33 -7.46
CA MET A 90 21.03 -8.16 -6.81
C MET A 90 20.75 -8.07 -5.30
N LYS A 91 19.87 -8.94 -4.78
CA LYS A 91 19.46 -8.97 -3.36
C LYS A 91 18.87 -7.65 -2.88
N TYR A 92 18.18 -6.95 -3.77
CA TYR A 92 17.46 -5.73 -3.44
C TYR A 92 16.23 -6.06 -2.60
N SER A 93 15.89 -5.16 -1.67
CA SER A 93 14.59 -5.19 -1.00
C SER A 93 13.45 -5.05 -2.01
N GLN A 94 12.20 -5.28 -1.58
CA GLN A 94 11.05 -5.12 -2.48
C GLN A 94 10.92 -3.67 -2.97
N LYS A 95 11.16 -2.67 -2.09
CA LYS A 95 11.21 -1.25 -2.48
C LYS A 95 12.30 -0.99 -3.51
N GLN A 96 13.51 -1.49 -3.27
CA GLN A 96 14.63 -1.30 -4.20
C GLN A 96 14.36 -1.98 -5.55
N SER A 97 13.72 -3.15 -5.55
CA SER A 97 13.33 -3.86 -6.77
C SER A 97 12.26 -3.11 -7.57
N LEU A 98 11.25 -2.55 -6.88
CA LEU A 98 10.26 -1.67 -7.51
C LEU A 98 10.90 -0.39 -8.05
N ASN A 99 11.80 0.25 -7.29
CA ASN A 99 12.51 1.45 -7.74
C ASN A 99 13.32 1.18 -9.01
N PHE A 100 14.05 0.07 -9.03
CA PHE A 100 14.82 -0.35 -10.19
C PHE A 100 13.92 -0.58 -11.41
N TYR A 101 12.77 -1.23 -11.23
CA TYR A 101 11.78 -1.41 -12.28
C TYR A 101 11.23 -0.08 -12.81
N LEU A 102 10.74 0.78 -11.92
CA LEU A 102 10.16 2.08 -12.26
C LEU A 102 11.13 2.97 -13.04
N GLN A 103 12.39 3.06 -12.58
CA GLN A 103 13.42 3.86 -13.26
C GLN A 103 13.69 3.37 -14.69
N ARG A 104 13.71 2.05 -14.91
CA ARG A 104 13.90 1.47 -16.26
C ARG A 104 12.72 1.71 -17.19
N HIS A 105 11.54 1.97 -16.65
CA HIS A 105 10.32 2.27 -17.41
C HIS A 105 10.01 3.77 -17.45
N GLY A 106 10.97 4.64 -17.12
CA GLY A 106 10.85 6.09 -17.27
C GLY A 106 10.07 6.78 -16.14
N HIS A 107 9.78 6.09 -15.04
CA HIS A 107 9.12 6.67 -13.89
C HIS A 107 10.13 7.13 -12.82
N HIS A 108 9.71 8.08 -11.99
CA HIS A 108 10.50 8.61 -10.88
C HIS A 108 9.99 8.04 -9.53
N PRO A 109 10.70 7.09 -8.90
CA PRO A 109 10.23 6.46 -7.66
C PRO A 109 10.02 7.45 -6.51
N GLU A 110 10.79 8.55 -6.46
CA GLU A 110 10.63 9.59 -5.43
C GLU A 110 9.22 10.20 -5.41
N LYS A 111 8.58 10.33 -6.59
CA LYS A 111 7.20 10.82 -6.69
C LYS A 111 6.22 9.84 -6.02
N LEU A 112 6.41 8.54 -6.20
CA LEU A 112 5.60 7.50 -5.57
C LEU A 112 5.74 7.55 -4.05
N TRP A 113 6.99 7.48 -3.55
CA TRP A 113 7.23 7.43 -2.10
C TRP A 113 6.84 8.72 -1.39
N SER A 114 7.01 9.89 -2.03
CA SER A 114 6.54 11.17 -1.47
C SER A 114 5.02 11.21 -1.31
N GLN A 115 4.25 10.65 -2.25
CA GLN A 115 2.79 10.57 -2.14
C GLN A 115 2.36 9.62 -1.03
N ILE A 116 3.01 8.45 -0.89
CA ILE A 116 2.77 7.52 0.24
C ILE A 116 3.02 8.22 1.58
N ARG A 117 4.16 8.90 1.74
CA ARG A 117 4.47 9.64 2.98
C ARG A 117 3.43 10.71 3.28
N SER A 118 3.04 11.48 2.26
CA SER A 118 2.07 12.57 2.42
C SER A 118 0.71 12.03 2.84
N ALA A 119 0.24 10.95 2.21
CA ALA A 119 -1.03 10.31 2.57
C ALA A 119 -1.05 9.82 4.03
N ILE A 120 0.02 9.16 4.49
CA ILE A 120 0.14 8.69 5.88
C ILE A 120 0.18 9.89 6.85
N GLN A 121 0.99 10.91 6.55
CA GLN A 121 1.11 12.10 7.38
C GLN A 121 -0.22 12.85 7.51
N GLU A 122 -0.89 13.11 6.39
CA GLU A 122 -2.18 13.80 6.34
C GLU A 122 -3.24 13.04 7.13
N LEU A 123 -3.29 11.71 7.02
CA LEU A 123 -4.23 10.89 7.77
C LEU A 123 -4.02 11.03 9.29
N PHE A 124 -2.78 10.89 9.77
CA PHE A 124 -2.52 11.00 11.21
C PHE A 124 -2.74 12.42 11.73
N LEU A 125 -2.41 13.46 10.95
CA LEU A 125 -2.71 14.85 11.31
C LEU A 125 -4.21 15.09 11.40
N MET A 126 -4.98 14.58 10.43
CA MET A 126 -6.45 14.68 10.44
C MET A 126 -7.05 13.97 11.66
N LYS A 127 -6.46 12.86 12.10
CA LYS A 127 -6.95 12.04 13.22
C LYS A 127 -6.36 12.39 14.58
N GLU A 128 -5.39 13.31 14.67
CA GLU A 128 -4.68 13.60 15.92
C GLU A 128 -5.64 13.97 17.06
N LEU A 129 -6.59 14.88 16.81
CA LEU A 129 -7.55 15.32 17.83
C LEU A 129 -8.49 14.19 18.28
N ASP A 130 -8.92 13.35 17.35
CA ASP A 130 -9.74 12.18 17.65
C ASP A 130 -8.94 11.19 18.52
N LEU A 131 -7.70 10.89 18.13
CA LEU A 131 -6.80 10.01 18.89
C LEU A 131 -6.55 10.54 20.30
N ILE A 132 -6.30 11.84 20.47
CA ILE A 132 -6.14 12.48 21.78
C ILE A 132 -7.43 12.35 22.62
N LYS A 133 -8.59 12.62 22.00
CA LYS A 133 -9.89 12.56 22.66
C LYS A 133 -10.19 11.13 23.16
N TYR A 134 -9.99 10.12 22.32
CA TYR A 134 -10.19 8.72 22.72
C TYR A 134 -9.14 8.26 23.74
N GLY A 135 -7.90 8.71 23.58
CA GLY A 135 -6.80 8.45 24.51
C GLY A 135 -7.01 9.02 25.92
N ALA A 136 -7.80 10.10 26.05
CA ALA A 136 -8.09 10.73 27.35
C ALA A 136 -8.87 9.82 28.31
N ASN A 137 -9.54 8.77 27.80
CA ASN A 137 -10.22 7.78 28.63
C ASN A 137 -9.26 6.85 29.39
N TYR A 138 -7.96 6.89 29.07
CA TYR A 138 -6.95 6.04 29.67
C TYR A 138 -6.08 6.82 30.66
N LYS A 139 -5.74 6.19 31.80
CA LYS A 139 -4.94 6.81 32.87
C LYS A 139 -3.50 7.14 32.47
N SER A 140 -2.92 6.38 31.54
CA SER A 140 -1.55 6.61 31.04
C SER A 140 -1.59 6.94 29.57
N THR A 141 -1.00 8.07 29.18
CA THR A 141 -0.83 8.46 27.78
C THR A 141 0.44 7.90 27.14
N ARG A 142 1.24 7.12 27.90
CA ARG A 142 2.56 6.63 27.49
C ARG A 142 2.62 5.14 27.17
N ASN A 143 1.52 4.41 27.31
CA ASN A 143 1.50 2.95 27.19
C ASN A 143 0.88 2.45 25.88
N PHE A 144 0.78 3.31 24.87
CA PHE A 144 0.17 2.96 23.59
C PHE A 144 1.19 3.08 22.47
N PHE A 145 1.36 1.98 21.75
CA PHE A 145 1.91 2.00 20.40
C PHE A 145 0.97 1.19 19.51
N GLU A 146 0.93 1.54 18.25
CA GLU A 146 0.15 0.81 17.25
C GLU A 146 0.99 0.63 15.99
N LEU A 147 1.13 -0.61 15.56
CA LEU A 147 1.75 -0.96 14.28
C LEU A 147 0.62 -1.17 13.28
N VAL A 148 0.55 -0.31 12.28
CA VAL A 148 -0.46 -0.33 11.22
C VAL A 148 0.24 -0.63 9.90
N ARG A 149 -0.37 -1.46 9.06
CA ARG A 149 0.01 -1.59 7.65
C ARG A 149 -0.99 -0.78 6.82
N PHE A 150 -0.49 0.17 6.06
CA PHE A 150 -1.26 0.91 5.08
C PHE A 150 -1.10 0.24 3.71
N ASP A 151 -2.22 0.00 3.04
CA ASP A 151 -2.23 -0.58 1.69
C ASP A 151 -2.48 0.49 0.64
N PHE A 152 -1.60 0.56 -0.35
CA PHE A 152 -1.67 1.51 -1.44
C PHE A 152 -1.81 0.82 -2.80
N VAL A 153 -2.57 1.44 -3.69
CA VAL A 153 -2.60 1.10 -5.12
C VAL A 153 -2.03 2.26 -5.92
N VAL A 154 -1.38 1.95 -7.03
CA VAL A 154 -0.75 2.93 -7.92
C VAL A 154 -1.38 2.81 -9.31
N ASP A 155 -1.72 3.94 -9.93
CA ASP A 155 -2.19 3.96 -11.33
C ASP A 155 -1.03 4.08 -12.33
N GLU A 156 -1.35 3.95 -13.62
CA GLU A 156 -0.36 4.01 -14.71
C GLU A 156 0.43 5.32 -14.79
N ASP A 157 -0.10 6.42 -14.22
CA ASP A 157 0.55 7.73 -14.12
C ASP A 157 1.39 7.91 -12.83
N VAL A 158 1.55 6.82 -12.06
CA VAL A 158 2.25 6.79 -10.78
C VAL A 158 1.60 7.71 -9.76
N LYS A 159 0.28 7.84 -9.80
CA LYS A 159 -0.51 8.45 -8.72
C LYS A 159 -0.91 7.37 -7.73
N VAL A 160 -0.75 7.71 -6.45
CA VAL A 160 -0.93 6.79 -5.32
C VAL A 160 -2.31 6.99 -4.71
N TYR A 161 -2.98 5.89 -4.39
CA TYR A 161 -4.28 5.85 -3.72
C TYR A 161 -4.16 5.02 -2.45
N LEU A 162 -4.55 5.59 -1.32
CA LEU A 162 -4.70 4.85 -0.07
C LEU A 162 -5.97 4.00 -0.14
N MET A 163 -5.85 2.71 0.20
CA MET A 163 -6.97 1.77 0.22
C MET A 163 -7.51 1.57 1.63
N GLU A 164 -6.65 1.12 2.55
CA GLU A 164 -6.96 0.80 3.95
C GLU A 164 -5.75 0.97 4.87
#